data_AF-A0A376CNF0-F1
#
_entry.id   AF-A0A376CNF0-F1
#
_cell.length_a   1.000
_cell.length_b   1.000
_cell.length_c   1.000
_cell.angle_alpha   90.00
_cell.angle_beta   90.00
_cell.angle_gamma   90.00
#
_symmetry.space_group_name_H-M   'P 1'
#
loop_
_entity.id
_entity.type
_entity.pdbx_description
1 polymer ?
#
loop_
_entity_poly.entity_id
_entity_poly.type
_entity_poly.pdbx_seq_one_letter_code
_entity_poly.pdbx_strand_id
1 'polypeptide(L)'
;MLTIADRTYDSHLIMGTGGASSHALLEESLRASGTQLTTVAMRRYTAATSTGGESIFELLRRLNIDPLPNTAGCHTAHDAVITARLAREALGTNWIKVEVIADDHTLLPDTTELIDACEQLVAEDFVVLAYTSNDPIVATHLENVGVHAVMPLGSPIGTGLGILNPHNLELICARATVPVLLDAGVGTAGRIPRRTHADQVL
;
A
#
# COMPACT_ATOMS: atom_id res chain seq x y z
N MET A 1 -18.12 1.73 -3.81
CA MET A 1 -17.10 1.44 -4.82
C MET A 1 -15.94 2.37 -4.50
N LEU A 2 -14.74 1.83 -4.43
CA LEU A 2 -13.49 2.56 -4.23
C LEU A 2 -12.87 2.81 -5.60
N THR A 3 -12.72 4.07 -6.01
CA THR A 3 -12.04 4.42 -7.26
C THR A 3 -10.64 4.95 -6.97
N ILE A 4 -9.64 4.36 -7.60
CA ILE A 4 -8.25 4.83 -7.56
C ILE A 4 -7.77 4.90 -9.01
N ALA A 5 -7.30 6.07 -9.44
CA ALA A 5 -6.87 6.30 -10.83
C ALA A 5 -7.92 5.81 -11.86
N ASP A 6 -7.54 4.88 -12.73
CA ASP A 6 -8.34 4.31 -13.81
C ASP A 6 -9.14 3.05 -13.40
N ARG A 7 -9.09 2.63 -12.13
CA ARG A 7 -9.73 1.40 -11.65
C ARG A 7 -10.74 1.65 -10.55
N THR A 8 -11.77 0.81 -10.52
CA THR A 8 -12.82 0.83 -9.52
C THR A 8 -12.99 -0.56 -8.92
N TYR A 9 -13.03 -0.62 -7.60
CA TYR A 9 -13.18 -1.84 -6.82
C TYR A 9 -14.48 -1.80 -5.99
N ASP A 10 -15.14 -2.95 -5.86
CA ASP A 10 -16.30 -3.11 -4.98
C ASP A 10 -15.86 -3.25 -3.52
N SER A 11 -14.76 -3.98 -3.31
CA SER A 11 -14.10 -4.11 -2.02
C SER A 11 -13.31 -2.86 -1.68
N HIS A 12 -13.45 -2.46 -0.42
CA HIS A 12 -12.67 -1.39 0.20
C HIS A 12 -11.49 -1.95 1.00
N LEU A 13 -11.34 -3.28 1.08
CA LEU A 13 -10.26 -3.92 1.82
C LEU A 13 -9.13 -4.30 0.85
N ILE A 14 -7.96 -3.70 1.04
CA ILE A 14 -6.71 -4.07 0.35
C ILE A 14 -5.93 -4.99 1.28
N MET A 15 -5.50 -6.15 0.77
CA MET A 15 -4.78 -7.13 1.56
C MET A 15 -3.27 -7.06 1.31
N GLY A 16 -2.47 -7.52 2.26
CA GLY A 16 -1.04 -7.78 2.05
C GLY A 16 -0.74 -9.26 2.00
N THR A 17 0.39 -9.61 1.39
CA THR A 17 0.91 -11.00 1.37
C THR A 17 1.99 -11.27 2.44
N GLY A 18 2.36 -10.25 3.21
CA GLY A 18 3.28 -10.38 4.35
C GLY A 18 2.68 -11.17 5.51
N GLY A 19 3.52 -11.87 6.27
CA GLY A 19 3.11 -12.58 7.49
C GLY A 19 2.38 -13.91 7.31
N ALA A 20 1.96 -14.30 6.11
CA ALA A 20 1.34 -15.59 5.86
C ALA A 20 2.33 -16.75 6.08
N SER A 21 1.92 -17.75 6.87
CA SER A 21 2.74 -18.93 7.20
C SER A 21 2.77 -19.99 6.08
N SER A 22 1.80 -19.96 5.16
CA SER A 22 1.73 -20.85 3.99
C SER A 22 0.89 -20.24 2.86
N HIS A 23 1.07 -20.73 1.63
CA HIS A 23 0.24 -20.32 0.48
C HIS A 23 -1.23 -20.72 0.64
N ALA A 24 -1.51 -21.86 1.26
CA ALA A 24 -2.89 -22.31 1.49
C ALA A 24 -3.66 -21.35 2.42
N LEU A 25 -3.03 -20.93 3.52
CA LEU A 25 -3.64 -19.98 4.45
C LEU A 25 -3.80 -18.58 3.82
N LEU A 26 -2.83 -18.17 2.98
CA LEU A 26 -2.93 -16.93 2.22
C LEU A 26 -4.12 -16.97 1.26
N GLU A 27 -4.28 -18.05 0.49
CA GLU A 27 -5.41 -18.21 -0.43
C GLU A 27 -6.76 -18.16 0.31
N GLU A 28 -6.90 -18.88 1.41
CA GLU A 28 -8.13 -18.85 2.23
C GLU A 28 -8.43 -17.43 2.72
N SER A 29 -7.42 -16.73 3.22
CA SER A 29 -7.55 -15.35 3.71
C SER A 29 -7.95 -14.38 2.60
N LEU A 30 -7.34 -14.49 1.41
CA LEU A 30 -7.68 -13.66 0.25
C LEU A 30 -9.13 -13.89 -0.19
N ARG A 31 -9.56 -15.15 -0.30
CA ARG A 31 -10.94 -15.49 -0.66
C ARG A 31 -11.95 -14.98 0.36
N ALA A 32 -11.69 -15.19 1.65
CA ALA A 32 -12.57 -14.76 2.73
C ALA A 32 -12.67 -13.23 2.83
N SER A 33 -11.58 -12.51 2.51
CA SER A 33 -11.55 -11.05 2.54
C SER A 33 -12.37 -10.39 1.43
N GLY A 34 -12.60 -11.09 0.31
CA GLY A 34 -13.21 -10.50 -0.88
C GLY A 34 -12.36 -9.38 -1.50
N THR A 35 -11.07 -9.30 -1.17
CA THR A 35 -10.17 -8.29 -1.75
C THR A 35 -10.08 -8.42 -3.26
N GLN A 36 -9.98 -7.29 -3.94
CA GLN A 36 -9.73 -7.20 -5.37
C GLN A 36 -8.35 -6.62 -5.68
N LEU A 37 -7.62 -6.14 -4.67
CA LEU A 37 -6.30 -5.54 -4.79
C LEU A 37 -5.41 -6.02 -3.64
N THR A 38 -4.24 -6.58 -3.95
CA THR A 38 -3.34 -7.16 -2.94
C THR A 38 -1.90 -6.71 -3.12
N THR A 39 -1.28 -6.24 -2.04
CA THR A 39 0.11 -5.78 -2.03
C THR A 39 1.11 -6.93 -2.05
N VAL A 40 2.14 -6.80 -2.90
CA VAL A 40 3.21 -7.79 -3.06
C VAL A 40 4.56 -7.11 -3.05
N ALA A 41 5.46 -7.56 -2.17
CA ALA A 41 6.81 -7.03 -2.13
C ALA A 41 7.67 -7.57 -3.28
N MET A 42 8.33 -6.68 -4.02
CA MET A 42 9.12 -7.07 -5.19
C MET A 42 10.29 -8.01 -4.86
N ARG A 43 10.86 -7.93 -3.65
CA ARG A 43 11.87 -8.90 -3.17
C ARG A 43 11.39 -10.36 -3.17
N ARG A 44 10.07 -10.62 -3.19
CA ARG A 44 9.50 -11.97 -3.27
C ARG A 44 9.37 -12.49 -4.70
N TYR A 45 9.48 -11.62 -5.71
CA TYR A 45 9.41 -12.00 -7.12
C TYR A 45 10.57 -12.95 -7.51
N THR A 46 11.76 -12.75 -6.96
CA THR A 46 12.96 -13.54 -7.29
C THR A 46 12.99 -14.94 -6.65
N ALA A 47 12.21 -15.19 -5.59
CA ALA A 47 12.23 -16.45 -4.86
C ALA A 47 11.52 -17.62 -5.59
N ALA A 48 10.81 -17.34 -6.69
CA ALA A 48 9.99 -18.32 -7.40
C ALA A 48 10.77 -19.30 -8.32
N THR A 49 12.10 -19.20 -8.43
CA THR A 49 12.84 -19.92 -9.48
C THR A 49 13.55 -21.20 -9.04
N SER A 50 13.51 -21.60 -7.76
CA SER A 50 14.31 -22.75 -7.28
C SER A 50 13.54 -23.90 -6.63
N THR A 51 12.23 -23.77 -6.35
CA THR A 51 11.47 -24.80 -5.59
C THR A 51 10.04 -25.05 -6.07
N GLY A 52 9.78 -25.12 -7.38
CA GLY A 52 8.62 -25.85 -7.96
C GLY A 52 7.19 -25.57 -7.45
N GLY A 53 6.95 -24.50 -6.68
CA GLY A 53 5.65 -24.12 -6.12
C GLY A 53 5.02 -22.94 -6.86
N GLU A 54 3.69 -22.82 -6.80
CA GLU A 54 2.94 -21.68 -7.33
C GLU A 54 3.46 -20.38 -6.74
N SER A 55 3.80 -19.42 -7.59
CA SER A 55 4.22 -18.09 -7.15
C SER A 55 3.04 -17.28 -6.62
N ILE A 56 3.30 -16.28 -5.76
CA ILE A 56 2.26 -15.37 -5.26
C ILE A 56 1.50 -14.71 -6.42
N PHE A 57 2.18 -14.35 -7.51
CA PHE A 57 1.55 -13.73 -8.68
C PHE A 57 0.62 -14.68 -9.44
N GLU A 58 0.97 -15.96 -9.53
CA GLU A 58 0.09 -16.98 -10.11
C GLU A 58 -1.15 -17.19 -9.25
N LEU A 59 -0.98 -17.25 -7.93
CA LEU A 59 -2.09 -17.32 -6.98
C LEU A 59 -3.05 -16.13 -7.16
N LEU A 60 -2.54 -14.89 -7.17
CA LEU A 60 -3.37 -13.69 -7.34
C LEU A 60 -4.11 -13.70 -8.68
N ARG A 61 -3.43 -14.08 -9.77
CA ARG A 61 -4.04 -14.21 -11.10
C ARG A 61 -5.18 -15.24 -11.11
N ARG A 62 -4.98 -16.40 -10.48
CA ARG A 62 -5.99 -17.46 -10.37
C ARG A 62 -7.21 -17.02 -9.54
N LEU A 63 -6.99 -16.15 -8.56
CA LEU A 63 -8.06 -15.56 -7.75
C LEU A 63 -8.71 -14.33 -8.39
N ASN A 64 -8.23 -13.88 -9.55
CA ASN A 64 -8.66 -12.64 -10.20
C ASN A 64 -8.50 -11.41 -9.28
N ILE A 65 -7.36 -11.34 -8.58
CA ILE A 65 -6.98 -10.25 -7.68
C ILE A 65 -5.85 -9.47 -8.34
N ASP A 66 -5.98 -8.14 -8.40
CA ASP A 66 -4.95 -7.27 -8.95
C ASP A 66 -3.73 -7.22 -8.02
N PRO A 67 -2.51 -7.44 -8.54
CA PRO A 67 -1.30 -7.26 -7.77
C PRO A 67 -0.93 -5.77 -7.69
N LEU A 68 -0.67 -5.28 -6.48
CA LEU A 68 -0.10 -3.97 -6.21
C LEU A 68 1.35 -4.15 -5.75
N PRO A 69 2.35 -4.01 -6.63
CA PRO A 69 3.74 -4.10 -6.19
C PRO A 69 4.05 -2.98 -5.20
N ASN A 70 4.98 -3.24 -4.27
CA ASN A 70 5.46 -2.24 -3.33
C ASN A 70 6.99 -2.19 -3.24
N THR A 71 7.49 -1.06 -2.76
CA THR A 71 8.91 -0.78 -2.53
C THR A 71 9.35 -1.13 -1.10
N ALA A 72 8.74 -2.16 -0.48
CA ALA A 72 9.05 -2.53 0.90
C ALA A 72 10.53 -2.85 1.10
N GLY A 73 11.15 -2.19 2.08
CA GLY A 73 12.57 -2.32 2.40
C GLY A 73 13.47 -1.28 1.71
N CYS A 74 12.91 -0.32 0.97
CA CYS A 74 13.66 0.83 0.47
C CYS A 74 13.82 1.88 1.58
N HIS A 75 15.03 2.42 1.71
CA HIS A 75 15.36 3.46 2.69
C HIS A 75 15.61 4.83 2.05
N THR A 76 15.72 4.87 0.72
CA THR A 76 15.92 6.11 -0.03
C THR A 76 14.93 6.19 -1.19
N ALA A 77 14.68 7.41 -1.65
CA ALA A 77 13.89 7.70 -2.83
C ALA A 77 14.48 6.99 -4.06
N HIS A 78 15.81 6.99 -4.17
CA HIS A 78 16.52 6.32 -5.25
C HIS A 78 16.19 4.82 -5.32
N ASP A 79 16.26 4.12 -4.18
CA ASP A 79 15.98 2.69 -4.12
C ASP A 79 14.50 2.39 -4.44
N ALA A 80 13.59 3.23 -3.93
CA ALA A 80 12.16 3.08 -4.18
C ALA A 80 11.84 3.28 -5.68
N VAL A 81 12.41 4.30 -6.31
CA VAL A 81 12.23 4.58 -7.74
C VAL A 81 12.78 3.42 -8.60
N ILE A 82 13.98 2.92 -8.31
CA ILE A 82 14.53 1.76 -9.02
C ILE A 82 13.62 0.54 -8.86
N THR A 83 13.18 0.27 -7.63
CA THR A 83 12.32 -0.88 -7.34
C THR A 83 10.98 -0.78 -8.07
N ALA A 84 10.40 0.42 -8.16
CA ALA A 84 9.16 0.67 -8.89
C ALA A 84 9.32 0.45 -10.41
N ARG A 85 10.43 0.91 -10.99
CA ARG A 85 10.75 0.67 -12.42
C ARG A 85 10.92 -0.82 -12.71
N LEU A 86 11.62 -1.55 -11.84
CA LEU A 86 11.73 -3.01 -11.93
C LEU A 86 10.37 -3.70 -11.82
N ALA A 87 9.49 -3.22 -10.92
CA ALA A 87 8.14 -3.75 -10.81
C ALA A 87 7.33 -3.54 -12.09
N ARG A 88 7.45 -2.36 -12.72
CA ARG A 88 6.82 -2.04 -13.99
C ARG A 88 7.27 -2.98 -15.10
N GLU A 89 8.57 -3.20 -15.24
CA GLU A 89 9.12 -4.12 -16.23
C GLU A 89 8.72 -5.58 -15.97
N ALA A 90 8.79 -6.03 -14.72
CA ALA A 90 8.52 -7.42 -14.35
C ALA A 90 7.03 -7.79 -14.45
N LEU A 91 6.13 -6.87 -14.11
CA LEU A 91 4.69 -7.14 -13.97
C LEU A 91 3.84 -6.47 -15.04
N GLY A 92 4.41 -5.60 -15.88
CA GLY A 92 3.67 -4.85 -16.89
C GLY A 92 2.63 -3.89 -16.30
N THR A 93 2.90 -3.34 -15.11
CA THR A 93 1.97 -2.44 -14.40
C THR A 93 2.64 -1.11 -14.09
N ASN A 94 1.88 -0.01 -14.17
CA ASN A 94 2.32 1.30 -13.67
C ASN A 94 1.79 1.60 -12.27
N TRP A 95 1.05 0.68 -11.63
CA TRP A 95 0.58 0.84 -10.26
C TRP A 95 1.68 0.47 -9.28
N ILE A 96 1.94 1.33 -8.29
CA ILE A 96 2.96 1.10 -7.27
C ILE A 96 2.52 1.65 -5.91
N LYS A 97 2.69 0.83 -4.87
CA LYS A 97 2.67 1.28 -3.49
C LYS A 97 4.07 1.71 -3.08
N VAL A 98 4.25 3.01 -2.83
CA VAL A 98 5.54 3.58 -2.46
C VAL A 98 5.66 3.57 -0.94
N GLU A 99 6.69 2.87 -0.47
CA GLU A 99 7.13 2.76 0.91
C GLU A 99 8.62 3.14 0.95
N VAL A 100 8.95 4.17 1.72
CA VAL A 100 10.34 4.52 2.05
C VAL A 100 10.45 4.60 3.57
N ILE A 101 11.18 3.67 4.18
CA ILE A 101 11.25 3.53 5.64
C ILE A 101 12.52 4.19 6.20
N ALA A 102 12.36 4.95 7.27
CA ALA A 102 13.48 5.63 7.93
C ALA A 102 14.42 4.63 8.62
N ASP A 103 13.87 3.57 9.22
CA ASP A 103 14.62 2.54 9.91
C ASP A 103 13.85 1.21 10.03
N ASP A 104 14.59 0.10 10.18
CA ASP A 104 14.03 -1.26 10.28
C ASP A 104 13.40 -1.60 11.64
N HIS A 105 13.57 -0.75 12.66
CA HIS A 105 13.01 -0.98 13.99
C HIS A 105 11.59 -0.44 14.11
N THR A 106 11.37 0.81 13.70
CA THR A 106 10.06 1.47 13.79
C THR A 106 9.22 1.21 12.54
N LEU A 107 9.86 0.99 11.38
CA LEU A 107 9.21 0.92 10.08
C LEU A 107 8.34 2.14 9.76
N LEU A 108 8.64 3.28 10.40
CA LEU A 108 8.00 4.55 10.10
C LEU A 108 8.56 5.11 8.78
N PRO A 109 7.71 5.79 8.00
CA PRO A 109 8.14 6.32 6.72
C PRO A 109 9.09 7.51 6.92
N ASP A 110 10.15 7.58 6.11
CA ASP A 110 10.88 8.84 5.90
C ASP A 110 10.07 9.68 4.92
N THR A 111 9.38 10.70 5.44
CA THR A 111 8.46 11.51 4.64
C THR A 111 9.19 12.39 3.62
N THR A 112 10.47 12.69 3.83
CA THR A 112 11.25 13.52 2.89
C THR A 112 11.58 12.69 1.66
N GLU A 113 12.21 11.54 1.88
CA GLU A 113 12.56 10.61 0.80
C GLU A 113 11.30 10.07 0.09
N LEU A 114 10.20 9.88 0.83
CA LEU A 114 8.91 9.48 0.26
C LEU A 114 8.38 10.51 -0.74
N ILE A 115 8.38 11.80 -0.38
CA ILE A 115 7.89 12.87 -1.26
C ILE A 115 8.73 12.91 -2.54
N ASP A 116 10.06 12.88 -2.39
CA ASP A 116 11.00 12.90 -3.51
C ASP A 116 10.82 11.68 -4.45
N ALA A 117 10.52 10.50 -3.89
CA ALA A 117 10.21 9.31 -4.69
C ALA A 117 8.88 9.45 -5.43
N CYS A 118 7.85 9.95 -4.75
CA CYS A 118 6.52 10.14 -5.33
C CYS A 118 6.56 11.13 -6.49
N GLU A 119 7.31 12.24 -6.36
CA GLU A 119 7.45 13.24 -7.41
C GLU A 119 8.04 12.65 -8.69
N GLN A 120 9.13 11.88 -8.57
CA GLN A 120 9.75 11.21 -9.70
C GLN A 120 8.82 10.19 -10.34
N LEU A 121 8.13 9.37 -9.54
CA LEU A 121 7.26 8.31 -10.05
C LEU A 121 6.00 8.86 -10.72
N VAL A 122 5.39 9.92 -10.18
CA VAL A 122 4.27 10.60 -10.84
C VAL A 122 4.73 11.20 -12.17
N ALA A 123 5.91 11.81 -12.24
CA ALA A 123 6.48 12.33 -13.49
C ALA A 123 6.78 11.22 -14.54
N GLU A 124 6.85 9.96 -14.11
CA GLU A 124 7.03 8.78 -14.95
C GLU A 124 5.72 8.02 -15.23
N ASP A 125 4.56 8.66 -15.03
CA ASP A 125 3.23 8.11 -15.26
C ASP A 125 2.91 6.87 -14.41
N PHE A 126 3.50 6.75 -13.21
CA PHE A 126 3.06 5.76 -12.23
C PHE A 126 1.73 6.17 -11.58
N VAL A 127 0.86 5.20 -11.36
CA VAL A 127 -0.24 5.30 -10.40
C VAL A 127 0.34 5.04 -9.01
N VAL A 128 0.64 6.13 -8.31
CA VAL A 128 1.32 6.11 -7.01
C VAL A 128 0.33 6.08 -5.86
N LEU A 129 0.44 5.07 -4.99
CA LEU A 129 -0.22 5.03 -3.69
C LEU A 129 0.88 5.18 -2.62
N ALA A 130 0.85 6.24 -1.81
CA ALA A 130 1.95 6.57 -0.91
C ALA A 130 1.69 6.16 0.55
N TYR A 131 2.49 5.22 1.10
CA TYR A 131 2.49 4.90 2.53
C TYR A 131 3.17 6.02 3.32
N THR A 132 2.43 6.65 4.24
CA THR A 132 2.88 7.87 4.92
C THR A 132 2.52 7.89 6.40
N SER A 133 3.06 8.88 7.12
CA SER A 133 2.71 9.13 8.51
C SER A 133 1.27 9.65 8.63
N ASN A 134 0.76 9.78 9.85
CA ASN A 134 -0.52 10.44 10.07
C ASN A 134 -0.38 11.98 10.16
N ASP A 135 0.60 12.60 9.50
CA ASP A 135 0.71 14.07 9.45
C ASP A 135 -0.17 14.63 8.31
N PRO A 136 -1.18 15.48 8.61
CA PRO A 136 -2.02 16.08 7.58
C PRO A 136 -1.29 16.97 6.59
N ILE A 137 -0.16 17.59 6.98
CA ILE A 137 0.64 18.44 6.10
C ILE A 137 1.39 17.59 5.08
N VAL A 138 1.96 16.47 5.52
CA VAL A 138 2.63 15.52 4.62
C VAL A 138 1.63 14.93 3.62
N ALA A 139 0.43 14.55 4.07
CA ALA A 139 -0.62 14.07 3.18
C ALA A 139 -0.99 15.11 2.10
N THR A 140 -1.14 16.39 2.47
CA THR A 140 -1.38 17.49 1.52
C THR A 140 -0.20 17.68 0.55
N HIS A 141 1.04 17.54 1.00
CA HIS A 141 2.20 17.63 0.10
C HIS A 141 2.23 16.49 -0.92
N LEU A 142 1.99 15.25 -0.49
CA LEU A 142 1.91 14.09 -1.38
C LEU A 142 0.79 14.26 -2.41
N GLU A 143 -0.38 14.76 -1.99
CA GLU A 143 -1.48 15.07 -2.90
C GLU A 143 -1.09 16.15 -3.93
N ASN A 144 -0.42 17.22 -3.51
CA ASN A 144 0.06 18.27 -4.42
C ASN A 144 1.10 17.77 -5.43
N VAL A 145 1.88 16.75 -5.07
CA VAL A 145 2.80 16.05 -5.99
C VAL A 145 2.04 15.26 -7.06
N GLY A 146 0.78 14.88 -6.80
CA GLY A 146 -0.07 14.15 -7.74
C GLY A 146 -0.18 12.66 -7.47
N VAL A 147 0.02 12.20 -6.23
CA VAL A 147 -0.26 10.80 -5.88
C VAL A 147 -1.74 10.47 -6.05
N HIS A 148 -2.04 9.21 -6.35
CA HIS A 148 -3.40 8.75 -6.65
C HIS A 148 -4.15 8.23 -5.42
N ALA A 149 -3.43 7.98 -4.32
CA ALA A 149 -3.98 7.79 -2.98
C ALA A 149 -2.92 8.11 -1.92
N VAL A 150 -3.37 8.62 -0.77
CA VAL A 150 -2.53 8.74 0.43
C VAL A 150 -2.88 7.63 1.41
N MET A 151 -1.86 7.01 1.99
CA MET A 151 -2.02 5.84 2.84
C MET A 151 -1.41 6.07 4.23
N PRO A 152 -2.07 6.87 5.10
CA PRO A 152 -1.55 7.17 6.42
C PRO A 152 -1.61 5.95 7.35
N LEU A 153 -0.63 5.85 8.25
CA LEU A 153 -0.60 4.79 9.27
C LEU A 153 -1.52 5.05 10.46
N GLY A 154 -2.13 3.97 10.97
CA GLY A 154 -2.83 3.98 12.27
C GLY A 154 -1.84 3.87 13.44
N SER A 155 -0.93 2.92 13.34
CA SER A 155 0.19 2.67 14.25
C SER A 155 1.33 1.97 13.50
N PRO A 156 2.55 1.87 14.08
CA PRO A 156 3.67 1.24 13.39
C PRO A 156 3.35 -0.18 12.90
N ILE A 157 3.95 -0.57 11.77
CA ILE A 157 3.70 -1.85 11.10
C ILE A 157 3.88 -3.02 12.08
N GLY A 158 2.95 -3.97 12.04
CA GLY A 158 3.01 -5.20 12.85
C GLY A 158 2.64 -5.05 14.33
N THR A 159 2.41 -3.83 14.83
CA THR A 159 2.10 -3.61 16.26
C THR A 159 0.68 -3.96 16.66
N GLY A 160 -0.28 -3.86 15.73
CA GLY A 160 -1.70 -4.14 15.98
C GLY A 160 -2.37 -3.20 16.99
N LEU A 161 -1.79 -2.02 17.25
CA LEU A 161 -2.31 -1.07 18.24
C LEU A 161 -3.59 -0.36 17.76
N GLY A 162 -3.94 -0.45 16.48
CA GLY A 162 -5.06 0.25 15.87
C GLY A 162 -4.68 1.69 15.56
N ILE A 163 -5.66 2.59 15.67
CA ILE A 163 -5.47 4.01 15.40
C ILE A 163 -4.98 4.71 16.67
N LEU A 164 -3.75 5.23 16.65
CA LEU A 164 -3.19 5.97 17.78
C LEU A 164 -3.56 7.45 17.77
N ASN A 165 -3.79 8.03 16.59
CA ASN A 165 -4.14 9.45 16.43
C ASN A 165 -5.34 9.62 15.48
N PRO A 166 -6.57 9.40 15.96
CA PRO A 166 -7.77 9.52 15.14
C PRO A 166 -8.00 10.95 14.65
N HIS A 167 -7.65 11.96 15.46
CA HIS A 167 -7.85 13.36 15.09
C HIS A 167 -7.08 13.74 13.83
N ASN A 168 -5.82 13.32 13.72
CA ASN A 168 -5.05 13.59 12.51
C ASN A 168 -5.61 12.87 11.28
N LEU A 169 -6.09 11.63 11.43
CA LEU A 169 -6.71 10.90 10.32
C LEU A 169 -7.99 11.57 9.85
N GLU A 170 -8.82 12.09 10.77
CA GLU A 170 -9.99 12.90 10.45
C GLU A 170 -9.60 14.15 9.67
N LEU A 171 -8.51 14.83 10.07
CA LEU A 171 -7.99 16.00 9.33
C LEU A 171 -7.51 15.64 7.93
N ILE A 172 -6.81 14.52 7.75
CA ILE A 172 -6.41 14.02 6.42
C ILE A 172 -7.65 13.76 5.59
N CYS A 173 -8.62 13.01 6.13
CA CYS A 173 -9.87 12.69 5.45
C CYS A 173 -10.70 13.93 5.09
N ALA A 174 -10.69 14.98 5.92
CA ALA A 174 -11.44 16.20 5.64
C ALA A 174 -10.80 17.08 4.56
N ARG A 175 -9.49 16.92 4.31
CA ARG A 175 -8.72 17.77 3.38
C ARG A 175 -8.43 17.10 2.05
N ALA A 176 -8.16 15.80 2.06
CA ALA A 176 -7.73 15.07 0.88
C ALA A 176 -8.86 14.96 -0.15
N THR A 177 -8.53 15.23 -1.41
CA THR A 177 -9.43 15.02 -2.56
C THR A 177 -9.16 13.69 -3.26
N VAL A 178 -8.00 13.10 -3.01
CA VAL A 178 -7.66 11.72 -3.39
C VAL A 178 -8.12 10.72 -2.32
N PRO A 179 -8.31 9.44 -2.68
CA PRO A 179 -8.60 8.38 -1.71
C PRO A 179 -7.61 8.34 -0.54
N VAL A 180 -8.15 8.15 0.66
CA VAL A 180 -7.38 7.97 1.90
C VAL A 180 -7.55 6.52 2.35
N LEU A 181 -6.44 5.79 2.48
CA LEU A 181 -6.42 4.37 2.82
C LEU A 181 -5.61 4.15 4.10
N LEU A 182 -6.22 3.76 5.21
CA LEU A 182 -5.49 3.43 6.42
C LEU A 182 -4.61 2.20 6.18
N ASP A 183 -3.30 2.38 6.30
CA ASP A 183 -2.33 1.34 6.01
C ASP A 183 -1.38 1.15 7.18
N ALA A 184 -1.30 -0.08 7.67
CA ALA A 184 -0.63 -0.46 8.90
C ALA A 184 -1.32 -0.08 10.22
N GLY A 185 -1.01 -0.89 11.24
CA GLY A 185 -1.48 -0.71 12.61
C GLY A 185 -2.79 -1.41 12.96
N VAL A 186 -3.58 -1.86 11.99
CA VAL A 186 -4.82 -2.61 12.24
C VAL A 186 -4.52 -3.95 12.94
N GLY A 187 -5.00 -4.11 14.17
CA GLY A 187 -4.83 -5.35 14.95
C GLY A 187 -6.09 -6.22 15.06
N THR A 188 -7.28 -5.62 14.95
CA THR A 188 -8.57 -6.34 14.99
C THR A 188 -9.62 -5.59 14.18
N ALA A 189 -10.60 -6.32 13.64
CA ALA A 189 -11.69 -5.75 12.82
C ALA A 189 -12.51 -4.65 13.54
N GLY A 190 -12.54 -4.65 14.88
CA GLY A 190 -13.29 -3.66 15.67
C GLY A 190 -12.66 -2.27 15.73
N ARG A 191 -11.41 -2.10 15.28
CA ARG A 191 -10.67 -0.81 15.32
C ARG A 191 -10.60 -0.09 13.97
N ILE A 192 -11.36 -0.57 12.98
CA ILE A 192 -11.51 0.02 11.65
C ILE A 192 -12.70 1.00 11.72
N PRO A 193 -12.48 2.33 11.66
CA PRO A 193 -13.56 3.31 11.64
C PRO A 193 -14.48 3.07 10.45
N ARG A 194 -15.79 3.20 10.67
CA ARG A 194 -16.76 3.09 9.58
C ARG A 194 -16.77 4.39 8.78
N ARG A 195 -16.74 4.25 7.45
CA ARG A 195 -16.93 5.25 6.38
C ARG A 195 -17.23 6.68 6.84
N THR A 196 -16.34 7.60 6.46
CA THR A 196 -16.56 9.05 6.47
C THR A 196 -16.95 9.58 5.09
N HIS A 197 -16.41 9.03 3.99
CA HIS A 197 -16.78 9.34 2.59
C HIS A 197 -16.66 8.11 1.66
N ALA A 198 -17.20 8.21 0.43
CA ALA A 198 -17.34 7.09 -0.51
C ALA A 198 -16.00 6.43 -0.92
N ASP A 199 -14.90 7.18 -0.94
CA ASP A 199 -13.57 6.72 -1.35
C ASP A 199 -12.56 6.68 -0.19
N GLN A 200 -13.04 6.71 1.05
CA GLN A 200 -12.20 6.59 2.24
C GLN A 200 -12.28 5.19 2.80
N VAL A 201 -11.11 4.57 2.96
CA VAL A 201 -10.93 3.32 3.70
C VAL A 201 -10.12 3.69 4.93
N LEU A 202 -10.81 3.86 6.07
CA LEU A 202 -10.14 3.88 7.37
C LEU A 202 -10.08 2.45 7.91
#